data_AF-A0A1S9BZH6-F1
#
_entry.id   AF-A0A1S9BZH6-F1
#
_cell.length_a   1.000
_cell.length_b   1.000
_cell.length_c   1.000
_cell.angle_alpha   90.00
_cell.angle_beta   90.00
_cell.angle_gamma   90.00
#
_symmetry.space_group_name_H-M   'P 1'
#
loop_
_entity.id
_entity.type
_entity.pdbx_description
1 polymer ?
#
loop_
_entity_poly.entity_id
_entity_poly.type
_entity_poly.pdbx_seq_one_letter_code
_entity_poly.pdbx_strand_id
1 'polypeptide(L)' 'MTITLTLSDEDTSLIKNYASLHNISISELFHQAVMEKIEDEHDLQCYERAMQSRKSDPTTYTLGEVEKELGLC' A
#
# COMPACT_ATOMS: atom_id res chain seq x y z
N MET A 1 8.34 14.42 -14.98
CA MET A 1 9.63 13.96 -14.40
C MET A 1 10.08 12.77 -15.22
N THR A 2 11.36 12.64 -15.51
CA THR A 2 11.91 11.49 -16.27
C THR A 2 12.84 10.71 -15.35
N ILE A 3 12.68 9.39 -15.33
CA ILE A 3 13.55 8.46 -14.60
C ILE A 3 14.27 7.60 -15.63
N THR A 4 15.59 7.52 -15.50
CA THR A 4 16.43 6.64 -16.32
C THR A 4 16.90 5.47 -15.48
N LEU A 5 16.67 4.25 -15.95
CA LEU A 5 17.06 3.01 -15.27
C LEU A 5 18.01 2.22 -16.17
N THR A 6 19.06 1.67 -15.58
CA THR A 6 19.93 0.69 -16.24
C THR A 6 19.44 -0.70 -15.87
N LEU A 7 19.13 -1.50 -16.88
CA LEU A 7 18.58 -2.85 -16.74
C LEU A 7 19.44 -3.81 -17.56
N SER A 8 19.49 -5.07 -17.14
CA SER A 8 20.02 -6.12 -18.01
C SER A 8 19.08 -6.37 -19.19
N ASP A 9 19.59 -7.02 -20.24
CA ASP A 9 18.76 -7.42 -21.38
C ASP A 9 17.66 -8.41 -20.94
N GLU A 10 17.96 -9.26 -19.95
CA GLU A 10 17.02 -10.23 -19.38
C GLU A 10 15.89 -9.53 -18.61
N ASP A 11 16.22 -8.61 -17.70
CA ASP A 11 15.22 -7.83 -16.96
C ASP A 11 14.33 -7.02 -17.91
N THR A 12 14.95 -6.41 -18.94
CA THR A 12 14.22 -5.63 -19.95
C THR A 12 13.20 -6.49 -20.69
N SER A 13 13.58 -7.73 -21.05
CA SER A 13 12.69 -8.69 -21.70
C SER A 13 11.53 -9.08 -20.79
N LEU A 14 11.82 -9.41 -19.53
CA LEU A 14 10.81 -9.78 -18.53
C LEU A 14 9.79 -8.66 -18.28
N ILE A 15 10.26 -7.43 -18.07
CA ILE A 15 9.41 -6.27 -17.82
C ILE A 15 8.50 -5.98 -19.02
N LYS A 16 9.04 -6.04 -20.23
CA LYS A 16 8.25 -5.85 -21.47
C LYS A 16 7.18 -6.90 -21.65
N ASN A 17 7.53 -8.17 -21.41
CA ASN A 17 6.59 -9.29 -21.54
C ASN A 17 5.47 -9.18 -20.51
N TYR A 18 5.80 -8.83 -19.25
CA TYR A 18 4.80 -8.60 -18.21
C TYR A 18 3.85 -7.46 -18.59
N ALA A 19 4.39 -6.29 -18.94
CA ALA A 19 3.58 -5.14 -19.33
C ALA A 19 2.65 -5.47 -20.51
N SER A 20 3.15 -6.21 -21.50
CA SER A 20 2.37 -6.66 -22.66
C SER A 20 1.28 -7.66 -22.30
N LEU A 21 1.58 -8.64 -21.45
CA LEU A 21 0.62 -9.65 -20.96
C LEU A 21 -0.54 -8.99 -20.20
N HIS A 22 -0.23 -7.97 -19.41
CA HIS A 22 -1.20 -7.23 -18.60
C HIS A 22 -1.81 -6.03 -19.34
N ASN A 23 -1.42 -5.80 -20.60
CA ASN A 23 -1.91 -4.71 -21.45
C ASN A 23 -1.76 -3.31 -20.79
N ILE A 24 -0.64 -3.10 -20.10
CA ILE A 24 -0.27 -1.84 -19.46
C ILE A 24 1.05 -1.32 -20.04
N SER A 25 1.31 -0.02 -19.85
CA SER A 25 2.60 0.55 -20.24
C SER A 25 3.69 0.19 -19.23
N ILE A 26 4.96 0.22 -19.66
CA ILE A 26 6.11 0.07 -18.74
C ILE A 26 6.06 1.18 -17.67
N SER A 27 5.73 2.42 -18.06
CA SER A 27 5.63 3.53 -17.10
C SER A 27 4.56 3.29 -16.05
N GLU A 28 3.44 2.68 -16.43
CA GLU A 28 2.35 2.35 -15.51
C GLU A 28 2.75 1.22 -14.57
N LEU A 29 3.38 0.17 -15.09
CA LEU A 29 3.93 -0.91 -14.28
C LEU A 29 4.90 -0.38 -13.22
N PHE A 30 5.87 0.47 -13.61
CA PHE A 30 6.81 1.07 -12.66
C PHE A 30 6.10 1.97 -11.65
N HIS A 31 5.14 2.78 -12.09
CA HIS A 31 4.40 3.66 -11.19
C HIS A 31 3.61 2.85 -10.16
N GLN A 32 2.89 1.82 -10.58
CA GLN A 32 2.13 0.94 -9.69
C GLN A 32 3.04 0.24 -8.69
N ALA A 33 4.10 -0.41 -9.16
CA ALA A 33 5.02 -1.16 -8.29
C ALA A 33 5.71 -0.25 -7.25
N VAL A 34 6.09 0.98 -7.63
CA VAL A 34 6.69 1.93 -6.70
C VAL A 34 5.67 2.43 -5.68
N MET A 35 4.46 2.78 -6.12
CA MET A 35 3.42 3.27 -5.21
C MET A 35 2.95 2.20 -4.24
N GLU A 36 2.77 0.96 -4.71
CA GLU A 36 2.43 -0.20 -3.87
C GLU A 36 3.50 -0.42 -2.80
N LYS A 37 4.78 -0.36 -3.17
CA LYS A 37 5.88 -0.51 -2.21
C LYS A 37 5.90 0.59 -1.13
N ILE A 38 5.57 1.83 -1.51
CA ILE A 38 5.46 2.96 -0.58
C ILE A 38 4.26 2.76 0.35
N GLU A 39 3.12 2.35 -0.20
CA GLU A 39 1.89 2.09 0.55
C GLU A 39 2.09 0.97 1.58
N ASP A 40 2.71 -0.14 1.19
CA ASP A 40 3.04 -1.25 2.10
C ASP A 40 3.84 -0.79 3.32
N GLU A 41 4.85 0.06 3.10
CA GLU A 41 5.69 0.60 4.18
C GLU A 41 4.92 1.58 5.06
N HIS A 42 4.07 2.40 4.46
CA HIS A 42 3.21 3.34 5.19
C HIS A 42 2.17 2.60 6.03
N ASP A 43 1.52 1.59 5.47
CA ASP A 43 0.49 0.78 6.13
C ASP A 43 1.07 0.00 7.30
N LEU A 44 2.27 -0.56 7.15
CA LEU A 44 2.98 -1.21 8.25
C LEU A 44 3.22 -0.22 9.41
N GLN A 45 3.65 1.00 9.11
CA GLN A 45 3.85 2.02 10.14
C GLN A 45 2.54 2.43 10.82
N CYS A 46 1.46 2.59 10.06
CA CYS A 46 0.12 2.86 10.59
C CYS A 46 -0.33 1.74 11.54
N TYR A 47 -0.15 0.49 11.13
CA TYR A 47 -0.46 -0.68 11.95
C TYR A 47 0.36 -0.70 13.24
N GLU A 48 1.67 -0.50 13.17
CA GLU A 48 2.54 -0.47 14.36
C GLU A 48 2.12 0.60 15.36
N ARG A 49 1.80 1.82 14.87
CA ARG A 49 1.29 2.91 15.71
C ARG A 49 -0.04 2.53 16.36
N ALA A 50 -1.00 2.03 15.59
CA ALA A 50 -2.30 1.61 16.10
C ALA A 50 -2.16 0.51 17.17
N MET A 51 -1.28 -0.46 16.95
CA MET A 51 -1.01 -1.54 17.90
C MET A 51 -0.32 -1.03 19.17
N GLN A 52 0.57 -0.04 19.06
CA GLN A 52 1.18 0.59 20.22
C GLN A 52 0.13 1.35 21.04
N SER A 53 -0.73 2.14 20.39
CA SER A 53 -1.85 2.84 21.04
C SER A 53 -2.80 1.87 21.74
N ARG A 54 -3.15 0.75 21.10
CA ARG A 54 -3.98 -0.31 21.71
C ARG A 54 -3.30 -1.01 22.89
N LYS A 55 -1.98 -1.17 22.84
CA LYS A 55 -1.23 -1.73 23.97
C LYS A 55 -1.20 -0.77 25.16
N SER A 56 -1.15 0.53 24.92
CA SER A 56 -1.23 1.54 25.99
C SER A 56 -2.63 1.69 26.57
N ASP A 57 -3.67 1.56 25.73
CA ASP A 57 -5.08 1.54 26.14
C ASP A 57 -5.82 0.42 25.41
N PRO A 58 -6.05 -0.73 26.09
CA PRO A 58 -6.69 -1.89 25.47
C PRO A 58 -8.22 -1.79 25.49
N THR A 59 -8.80 -0.65 25.89
CA THR A 59 -10.24 -0.46 25.93
C THR A 59 -10.85 -0.69 24.55
N THR A 60 -11.88 -1.53 24.50
CA THR A 60 -12.65 -1.82 23.29
C THR A 60 -14.12 -1.57 23.56
N TYR A 61 -14.83 -1.08 22.55
CA TYR A 61 -16.26 -0.81 22.62
C TYR A 61 -17.00 -1.76 21.67
N THR A 62 -18.18 -2.18 22.08
CA THR A 62 -19.15 -2.81 21.18
C THR A 62 -19.70 -1.80 20.20
N LEU A 63 -20.25 -2.27 19.07
CA LEU A 63 -20.85 -1.39 18.07
C LEU A 63 -21.91 -0.44 18.68
N GLY A 64 -22.77 -0.96 19.56
CA GLY A 64 -23.82 -0.14 20.20
C GLY A 64 -23.28 0.91 21.18
N GLU A 65 -22.15 0.64 21.85
CA GLU A 65 -21.47 1.65 22.69
C GLU A 65 -20.90 2.78 21.83
N VAL A 66 -20.28 2.45 20.69
CA VAL A 66 -19.75 3.44 19.74
C VAL A 66 -20.87 4.25 19.09
N GLU A 67 -21.96 3.61 18.65
CA GLU A 67 -23.11 4.29 18.07
C GLU A 67 -23.73 5.30 19.04
N LYS A 68 -23.85 4.92 20.32
CA LYS A 68 -24.32 5.80 21.38
C LYS A 68 -23.36 6.96 21.65
N GLU A 69 -22.05 6.71 21.69
CA GLU A 69 -21.03 7.75 21.90
C GLU A 69 -20.98 8.76 20.75
N LEU A 70 -21.19 8.31 19.52
CA LEU A 70 -21.21 9.15 18.31
C LEU A 70 -22.57 9.79 18.01
N GLY A 71 -23.62 9.50 18.80
CA GLY A 71 -24.96 10.05 18.61
C GLY A 71 -25.67 9.53 17.35
N LEU A 72 -25.34 8.31 16.93
CA LEU A 72 -25.94 7.64 15.77
C LEU A 72 -27.20 6.83 16.16
N CYS A 73 -27.49 6.68 17.45
CA CYS A 73 -28.66 6.03 18.03
C CYS A 73 -29.08 6.71 19.34
#